data_AF-A0A444ZZB0-F1
#
_entry.id   AF-A0A444ZZB0-F1
#
_cell.length_a   1.000
_cell.length_b   1.000
_cell.length_c   1.000
_cell.angle_alpha   90.00
_cell.angle_beta   90.00
_cell.angle_gamma   90.00
#
_symmetry.space_group_name_H-M   'P 1'
#
loop_
_entity.id
_entity.type
_entity.pdbx_description
1 polymer ?
#
loop_
_entity_poly.entity_id
_entity_poly.type
_entity_poly.pdbx_seq_one_letter_code
_entity_poly.pdbx_strand_id
1 'polypeptide(L)'
;MIQFNSLVFCPICGLIKFLVLILIRRPPQIPNLHIPEDPVLQFASALRIEINTALDVLRDIASGRDLKMFLTVIAGLWVFSILGSCCNFLTLFYIAFVLLHTVPVLYEKYEDQVDSFAEKATAEIKKQYAVFDAKVLSKIPRGPLKDKKKD
;
A
#
# COMPACT_ATOMS: atom_id res chain seq x y z
N MET A 1 -15.69 17.13 -40.29
CA MET A 1 -16.14 18.25 -39.43
C MET A 1 -17.27 17.71 -38.55
N ILE A 2 -17.01 17.53 -37.25
CA ILE A 2 -17.96 17.38 -36.11
C ILE A 2 -18.70 16.00 -36.08
N GLN A 3 -18.66 15.13 -35.06
CA GLN A 3 -18.38 15.23 -33.61
C GLN A 3 -17.44 14.13 -33.11
N PHE A 4 -16.26 14.54 -32.66
CA PHE A 4 -15.39 13.80 -31.75
C PHE A 4 -15.60 14.38 -30.34
N ASN A 5 -16.83 14.34 -29.79
CA ASN A 5 -17.11 15.04 -28.51
C ASN A 5 -18.24 14.48 -27.64
N SER A 6 -18.37 13.15 -27.48
CA SER A 6 -19.25 12.64 -26.41
C SER A 6 -18.80 11.35 -25.72
N LEU A 7 -17.61 10.84 -26.08
CA LEU A 7 -17.02 9.62 -25.49
C LEU A 7 -15.92 9.91 -24.47
N VAL A 8 -15.71 11.19 -24.13
CA VAL A 8 -14.91 11.59 -22.97
C VAL A 8 -15.79 11.42 -21.73
N PHE A 9 -15.53 10.33 -21.00
CA PHE A 9 -15.64 10.28 -19.54
C PHE A 9 -16.95 10.77 -18.92
N CYS A 10 -18.03 10.00 -19.11
CA CYS A 10 -19.03 9.94 -18.05
C CYS A 10 -18.67 8.76 -17.13
N PRO A 11 -18.04 8.97 -15.96
CA PRO A 11 -17.74 7.89 -15.01
C PRO A 11 -19.02 7.14 -14.62
N ILE A 12 -20.16 7.82 -14.67
CA ILE A 12 -21.49 7.27 -14.45
C ILE A 12 -21.87 6.29 -15.58
N CYS A 13 -21.55 6.56 -16.84
CA CYS A 13 -21.84 5.64 -17.96
C CYS A 13 -20.93 4.40 -17.94
N GLY A 14 -19.68 4.55 -17.48
CA GLY A 14 -18.78 3.43 -17.21
C GLY A 14 -19.28 2.56 -16.05
N LEU A 15 -19.69 3.17 -14.94
CA LEU A 15 -20.32 2.51 -13.80
C LEU A 15 -21.63 1.82 -14.18
N ILE A 16 -22.48 2.45 -15.01
CA ILE A 16 -23.73 1.84 -15.49
C ILE A 16 -23.42 0.66 -16.42
N LYS A 17 -22.46 0.78 -17.35
CA LYS A 17 -22.05 -0.37 -18.18
C LYS A 17 -21.45 -1.50 -17.36
N PHE A 18 -20.67 -1.19 -16.33
CA PHE A 18 -20.08 -2.18 -15.42
C PHE A 18 -21.13 -2.85 -14.53
N LEU A 19 -22.08 -2.07 -13.97
CA LEU A 19 -23.21 -2.56 -13.19
C LEU A 19 -24.14 -3.41 -14.06
N VAL A 20 -24.46 -2.96 -15.28
CA VAL A 20 -25.26 -3.70 -16.25
C VAL A 20 -24.53 -4.95 -16.74
N LEU A 21 -23.21 -4.92 -16.91
CA LEU A 21 -22.39 -6.11 -17.20
C LEU A 21 -22.45 -7.14 -16.06
N ILE A 22 -22.42 -6.70 -14.81
CA ILE A 22 -22.56 -7.55 -13.62
C ILE A 22 -23.99 -8.11 -13.51
N LEU A 23 -25.01 -7.30 -13.81
CA LEU A 23 -26.42 -7.69 -13.69
C LEU A 23 -26.90 -8.59 -14.85
N ILE A 24 -26.32 -8.45 -16.05
CA ILE A 24 -26.71 -9.22 -17.26
C ILE A 24 -25.87 -10.49 -17.42
N ARG A 25 -24.63 -10.54 -16.93
CA ARG A 25 -23.86 -11.79 -16.95
C ARG A 25 -24.47 -12.76 -15.94
N ARG A 26 -24.98 -13.89 -16.45
CA ARG A 26 -25.06 -15.12 -15.63
C ARG A 26 -23.77 -15.26 -14.83
N PRO A 27 -23.83 -15.66 -13.55
CA PRO A 27 -22.66 -15.73 -12.69
C PRO A 27 -21.55 -16.45 -13.48
N PRO A 28 -20.41 -15.78 -13.78
CA PRO A 28 -19.29 -16.47 -14.39
C PRO A 28 -19.00 -17.65 -13.48
N GLN A 29 -18.87 -18.87 -14.03
CA GLN A 29 -18.43 -20.00 -13.23
C GLN A 29 -17.06 -19.62 -12.68
N ILE A 30 -17.05 -19.20 -11.41
CA ILE A 30 -15.86 -18.79 -10.70
C ILE A 30 -15.00 -20.06 -10.69
N PRO A 31 -13.86 -20.14 -11.39
CA PRO A 31 -12.92 -21.21 -11.09
C PRO A 31 -12.67 -21.08 -9.59
N ASN A 32 -12.87 -22.16 -8.83
CA ASN A 32 -12.67 -22.16 -7.38
C ASN A 32 -11.29 -21.55 -7.09
N LEU A 33 -11.26 -20.25 -6.82
CA LEU A 33 -10.13 -19.50 -6.34
C LEU A 33 -10.03 -19.93 -4.88
N HIS A 34 -9.49 -21.13 -4.70
CA HIS A 34 -9.06 -21.64 -3.43
C HIS A 34 -7.84 -20.81 -3.06
N ILE A 35 -8.10 -19.58 -2.58
CA ILE A 35 -7.11 -18.77 -1.90
C ILE A 35 -6.79 -19.59 -0.66
N PRO A 36 -5.59 -20.18 -0.56
CA PRO A 36 -5.26 -21.03 0.56
C PRO A 36 -5.49 -20.21 1.84
N GLU A 37 -6.28 -20.75 2.78
CA GLU A 37 -6.59 -20.01 4.00
C GLU A 37 -5.32 -19.77 4.83
N ASP A 38 -4.33 -20.65 4.70
CA ASP A 38 -3.08 -20.61 5.43
C ASP A 38 -2.33 -19.26 5.36
N PRO A 39 -1.98 -18.69 4.18
CA PRO A 39 -1.30 -17.39 4.12
C PRO A 39 -2.15 -16.24 4.63
N VAL A 40 -3.47 -16.27 4.44
CA VAL A 40 -4.37 -15.22 4.95
C VAL A 40 -4.45 -15.28 6.46
N LEU A 41 -4.56 -16.48 7.03
CA LEU A 41 -4.57 -16.72 8.47
C LEU A 41 -3.21 -16.39 9.11
N GLN A 42 -2.10 -16.72 8.45
CA GLN A 42 -0.77 -16.32 8.91
C GLN A 42 -0.60 -14.81 8.89
N PHE A 43 -1.03 -14.14 7.81
CA PHE A 43 -0.98 -12.68 7.75
C PHE A 43 -1.87 -12.03 8.81
N ALA A 44 -3.11 -12.50 8.95
CA ALA A 44 -4.06 -11.97 9.92
C ALA A 44 -3.59 -12.22 11.37
N SER A 45 -2.99 -13.39 11.65
CA SER A 45 -2.45 -13.68 12.98
C SER A 45 -1.20 -12.84 13.28
N ALA A 46 -0.28 -12.68 12.32
CA ALA A 46 0.88 -11.80 12.47
C ALA A 46 0.45 -10.35 12.72
N LEU A 47 -0.48 -9.83 11.90
CA LEU A 47 -1.04 -8.49 12.07
C LEU A 47 -1.72 -8.33 13.43
N ARG A 48 -2.51 -9.32 13.86
CA ARG A 48 -3.18 -9.29 15.17
C ARG A 48 -2.17 -9.21 16.31
N ILE A 49 -1.10 -10.00 16.26
CA ILE A 49 -0.04 -9.98 17.27
C ILE A 49 0.62 -8.61 17.32
N GLU A 50 0.96 -8.05 16.16
CA GLU A 50 1.61 -6.75 16.05
C GLU A 50 0.71 -5.61 16.56
N ILE A 51 -0.57 -5.60 16.16
CA ILE A 51 -1.57 -4.62 16.64
C ILE A 51 -1.74 -4.72 18.15
N ASN A 52 -1.94 -5.93 18.68
CA ASN A 52 -2.13 -6.11 20.12
C ASN A 52 -0.90 -5.65 20.91
N THR A 53 0.30 -5.90 20.40
CA THR A 53 1.55 -5.44 21.01
C THR A 53 1.65 -3.91 20.97
N ALA A 54 1.34 -3.29 19.84
CA ALA A 54 1.31 -1.84 19.72
C ALA A 54 0.29 -1.19 20.66
N LEU A 55 -0.90 -1.80 20.81
CA LEU A 55 -1.93 -1.34 21.74
C LEU A 55 -1.52 -1.50 23.20
N ASP A 56 -0.83 -2.58 23.55
CA ASP A 56 -0.31 -2.80 24.91
C ASP A 56 0.73 -1.73 25.28
N VAL A 57 1.67 -1.45 24.36
CA VAL A 57 2.65 -0.36 24.50
C VAL A 57 1.96 1.00 24.60
N LEU A 58 0.97 1.26 23.75
CA LEU A 58 0.22 2.51 23.79
C LEU A 58 -0.54 2.67 25.11
N ARG A 59 -1.10 1.58 25.64
CA ARG A 59 -1.81 1.55 26.92
C ARG A 59 -0.88 1.79 28.10
N ASP A 60 0.33 1.23 28.07
CA ASP A 60 1.36 1.49 29.09
C ASP A 60 1.82 2.96 29.06
N ILE A 61 2.03 3.52 27.87
CA ILE A 61 2.35 4.94 27.68
C ILE A 61 1.20 5.84 28.14
N ALA A 62 -0.06 5.46 27.84
CA ALA A 62 -1.26 6.19 28.26
C ALA A 62 -1.51 6.11 29.78
N SER A 63 -0.99 5.07 30.45
CA SER A 63 -1.00 4.98 31.92
C SER A 63 -0.12 6.04 32.58
N GLY A 64 0.64 6.82 31.80
CA GLY A 64 1.41 7.96 32.28
C GLY A 64 2.61 7.59 33.16
N ARG A 65 2.99 6.30 33.20
CA ARG A 65 4.12 5.79 33.97
C ARG A 65 5.44 6.45 33.52
N ASP A 66 5.53 6.76 32.22
CA ASP A 66 6.66 7.45 31.58
C ASP A 66 6.21 8.71 30.82
N LEU A 67 6.08 9.82 31.54
CA LEU A 67 5.61 11.11 31.00
C LEU A 67 6.44 11.61 29.81
N LYS A 68 7.74 11.32 29.78
CA LYS A 68 8.64 11.67 28.66
C LYS A 68 8.26 10.93 27.36
N MET A 69 7.91 9.64 27.46
CA MET A 69 7.48 8.85 26.30
C MET A 69 6.10 9.28 25.83
N PHE A 70 5.19 9.56 26.77
CA PHE A 70 3.85 10.07 26.47
C PHE A 70 3.89 11.37 25.67
N LEU A 71 4.67 12.36 26.11
CA LEU A 71 4.85 13.62 25.37
C LEU A 71 5.48 13.42 23.99
N THR A 72 6.42 12.50 23.87
CA THR A 72 7.07 12.18 22.58
C THR A 72 6.06 11.60 21.59
N VAL A 73 5.20 10.68 22.03
CA VAL A 73 4.15 10.08 21.19
C VAL A 73 3.13 11.14 20.76
N ILE A 74 2.69 12.02 21.67
CA ILE A 74 1.76 13.11 21.33
C ILE A 74 2.38 14.05 20.31
N ALA A 75 3.65 14.44 20.49
CA ALA A 75 4.35 15.30 19.54
C ALA A 75 4.49 14.62 18.17
N GLY A 76 4.81 13.32 18.13
CA GLY A 76 4.87 12.53 16.90
C GLY A 76 3.51 12.46 16.21
N LEU A 77 2.45 12.19 16.96
CA LEU A 77 1.08 12.15 16.43
C LEU A 77 0.63 13.52 15.93
N TRP A 78 1.04 14.60 16.58
CA TRP A 78 0.78 15.97 16.13
C TRP A 78 1.48 16.28 14.80
N VAL A 79 2.76 15.92 14.65
CA VAL A 79 3.48 16.05 13.37
C VAL A 79 2.84 15.19 12.29
N PHE A 80 2.47 13.95 12.62
CA PHE A 80 1.75 13.06 11.70
C PHE A 80 0.39 13.63 11.30
N SER A 81 -0.31 14.32 12.21
CA SER A 81 -1.55 15.01 11.91
C SER A 81 -1.36 16.20 10.97
N ILE A 82 -0.26 16.95 11.09
CA ILE A 82 0.10 18.03 10.15
C ILE A 82 0.41 17.43 8.76
N LEU A 83 1.18 16.34 8.74
CA LEU A 83 1.51 15.62 7.51
C LEU A 83 0.27 14.95 6.88
N GLY A 84 -0.68 14.48 7.69
CA GLY A 84 -1.96 13.97 7.22
C GLY A 84 -2.87 15.07 6.71
N SER A 85 -2.83 16.25 7.31
CA SER A 85 -3.61 17.42 6.90
C SER A 85 -3.24 17.92 5.50
N CYS A 86 -1.98 17.74 5.07
CA CYS A 86 -1.59 18.12 3.71
C CYS A 86 -2.14 17.18 2.62
N CYS A 87 -2.52 15.95 2.99
CA CYS A 87 -3.07 14.96 2.08
C CYS A 87 -4.55 14.81 2.37
N ASN A 88 -5.41 15.49 1.59
CA ASN A 88 -6.84 15.22 1.64
C ASN A 88 -7.06 13.72 1.37
N PHE A 89 -7.42 12.94 2.40
CA PHE A 89 -7.52 11.49 2.35
C PHE A 89 -8.37 11.02 1.15
N LEU A 90 -9.42 11.79 0.86
CA LEU A 90 -10.28 11.59 -0.31
C LEU A 90 -9.55 11.81 -1.64
N THR A 91 -8.64 12.78 -1.73
CA THR A 91 -7.81 12.99 -2.92
C THR A 91 -6.82 11.84 -3.10
N LEU A 92 -6.22 11.34 -2.02
CA LEU A 92 -5.29 10.20 -2.10
C LEU A 92 -6.03 8.91 -2.51
N PHE A 93 -7.21 8.68 -1.93
CA PHE A 93 -8.11 7.61 -2.32
C PHE A 93 -8.57 7.74 -3.78
N TYR A 94 -8.93 8.95 -4.22
CA TYR A 94 -9.29 9.23 -5.61
C TYR A 94 -8.14 8.92 -6.57
N ILE A 95 -6.92 9.39 -6.27
CA ILE A 95 -5.72 9.08 -7.07
C ILE A 95 -5.49 7.58 -7.11
N ALA A 96 -5.60 6.87 -5.98
CA ALA A 96 -5.42 5.42 -5.94
C ALA A 96 -6.45 4.69 -6.83
N PHE A 97 -7.73 5.08 -6.79
CA PHE A 97 -8.77 4.55 -7.66
C PHE A 97 -8.51 4.85 -9.13
N VAL A 98 -8.14 6.10 -9.45
CA VAL A 98 -7.80 6.51 -10.82
C VAL A 98 -6.62 5.69 -11.33
N LEU A 99 -5.56 5.54 -10.54
CA LEU A 99 -4.39 4.72 -10.90
C LEU A 99 -4.77 3.25 -11.06
N LEU A 100 -5.58 2.67 -10.17
CA LEU A 100 -6.00 1.28 -10.27
C LEU A 100 -6.69 0.96 -11.60
N HIS A 101 -7.46 1.90 -12.13
CA HIS A 101 -8.12 1.76 -13.44
C HIS A 101 -7.25 2.20 -14.62
N THR A 102 -6.40 3.21 -14.42
CA THR A 102 -5.58 3.79 -15.49
C THR A 102 -4.32 2.96 -15.75
N VAL A 103 -3.69 2.41 -14.72
CA VAL A 103 -2.44 1.65 -14.80
C VAL A 103 -2.58 0.42 -15.71
N PRO A 104 -3.62 -0.44 -15.59
CA PRO A 104 -3.77 -1.58 -16.48
C PRO A 104 -3.94 -1.17 -17.96
N VAL A 105 -4.74 -0.13 -18.22
CA VAL A 105 -5.00 0.38 -19.57
C VAL A 105 -3.76 1.05 -20.17
N LEU A 106 -2.96 1.71 -19.35
CA LEU A 106 -1.71 2.33 -19.76
C LEU A 106 -0.64 1.27 -20.05
N TYR A 107 -0.58 0.20 -19.24
CA TYR A 107 0.39 -0.87 -19.40
C TYR A 107 0.20 -1.60 -20.73
N GLU A 108 -1.04 -1.96 -21.09
CA GLU A 108 -1.34 -2.60 -22.39
C GLU A 108 -0.94 -1.75 -23.61
N LYS A 109 -0.89 -0.42 -23.47
CA LYS A 109 -0.55 0.48 -24.58
C LYS A 109 0.92 0.91 -24.64
N TYR A 110 1.63 0.89 -23.52
CA TYR A 110 2.96 1.51 -23.38
C TYR A 110 3.94 0.62 -22.60
N GLU A 111 3.76 -0.70 -22.67
CA GLU A 111 4.55 -1.74 -21.98
C GLU A 111 6.06 -1.43 -22.01
N ASP A 112 6.65 -1.25 -23.19
CA ASP A 112 8.09 -1.00 -23.35
C ASP A 112 8.58 0.29 -22.67
N GLN A 113 7.76 1.34 -22.65
CA GLN A 113 8.13 2.61 -22.01
C GLN A 113 8.03 2.51 -20.49
N VAL A 114 6.93 1.91 -19.99
CA VAL A 114 6.72 1.76 -18.55
C VAL A 114 7.79 0.86 -17.95
N ASP A 115 8.15 -0.24 -18.62
CA ASP A 115 9.19 -1.15 -18.16
C ASP A 115 10.57 -0.48 -18.15
N SER A 116 10.92 0.31 -19.17
CA SER A 116 12.18 1.08 -19.17
C SER A 116 12.25 2.10 -18.03
N PHE A 117 11.13 2.78 -17.74
CA PHE A 117 11.05 3.71 -16.61
C PHE A 117 11.10 2.98 -15.27
N ALA A 118 10.42 1.86 -15.13
CA ALA A 118 10.40 1.04 -13.92
C ALA A 118 11.79 0.48 -13.61
N GLU A 119 12.54 0.03 -14.63
CA GLU A 119 13.90 -0.47 -14.47
C GLU A 119 14.84 0.64 -13.99
N LYS A 120 14.78 1.82 -14.62
CA LYS A 120 15.58 3.00 -14.22
C LYS A 120 15.24 3.48 -12.80
N ALA A 121 13.95 3.56 -12.47
CA ALA A 121 13.50 3.96 -11.15
C ALA A 121 13.95 2.96 -10.08
N THR A 122 13.82 1.66 -10.37
CA THR A 122 14.27 0.59 -9.47
C THR A 122 15.78 0.63 -9.26
N ALA A 123 16.56 0.89 -10.32
CA ALA A 123 18.00 1.02 -10.22
C ALA A 123 18.41 2.21 -9.33
N GLU A 124 17.74 3.35 -9.47
CA GLU A 124 18.05 4.54 -8.66
C GLU A 124 17.62 4.37 -7.20
N ILE A 125 16.44 3.80 -6.96
CA ILE A 125 15.98 3.45 -5.61
C ILE A 125 16.95 2.47 -4.94
N LYS A 126 17.46 1.45 -5.66
CA LYS A 126 18.46 0.52 -5.13
C LYS A 126 19.74 1.23 -4.70
N LYS A 127 20.21 2.23 -5.46
CA LYS A 127 21.39 3.03 -5.06
C LYS A 127 21.10 3.82 -3.78
N GLN A 128 19.98 4.51 -3.71
CA GLN A 128 19.60 5.26 -2.51
C GLN A 128 19.42 4.35 -1.30
N TYR A 129 18.81 3.18 -1.48
CA TYR A 129 18.64 2.18 -0.44
C TYR A 129 19.98 1.63 0.06
N ALA A 130 20.93 1.34 -0.84
CA ALA A 130 22.27 0.89 -0.44
C ALA A 130 23.00 1.95 0.40
N VAL A 131 22.86 3.24 0.06
CA VAL A 131 23.42 4.33 0.87
C VAL A 131 22.74 4.43 2.24
N PHE A 132 21.42 4.27 2.29
CA PHE A 132 20.65 4.31 3.53
C PHE A 132 20.98 3.11 4.43
N ASP A 133 21.01 1.90 3.87
CA ASP A 133 21.37 0.67 4.59
C ASP A 133 22.78 0.77 5.17
N ALA A 134 23.75 1.23 4.37
CA ALA A 134 25.12 1.43 4.84
C ALA A 134 25.26 2.52 5.91
N LYS A 135 24.41 3.56 5.90
CA LYS A 135 24.51 4.67 6.88
C LYS A 135 23.70 4.46 8.15
N VAL A 136 22.56 3.78 8.05
CA VAL A 136 21.56 3.67 9.11
C VAL A 136 21.46 2.23 9.58
N LEU A 137 21.13 1.28 8.69
CA LEU A 137 20.85 -0.10 9.07
C LEU A 137 22.11 -0.86 9.54
N SER A 138 23.27 -0.60 8.93
CA SER A 138 24.54 -1.21 9.32
C SER A 138 25.02 -0.79 10.71
N LYS A 139 24.56 0.38 11.19
CA LYS A 139 24.90 0.91 12.52
C LYS A 139 23.94 0.41 13.60
N ILE A 140 22.82 -0.18 13.22
CA ILE A 140 21.93 -0.85 14.17
C ILE A 140 22.60 -2.20 14.48
N PRO A 141 22.95 -2.49 15.75
CA PRO A 141 23.53 -3.77 16.12
C PRO A 141 22.51 -4.87 15.78
N ARG A 142 22.74 -5.58 14.68
CA ARG A 142 21.98 -6.78 14.33
C ARG A 142 22.30 -7.83 15.39
N GLY A 143 21.29 -8.20 16.17
CA GLY A 143 21.36 -9.33 17.11
C GLY A 143 21.78 -10.62 16.39
N PRO A 144 22.19 -11.66 17.13
CA PRO A 144 22.85 -12.83 16.56
C PRO A 144 21.99 -13.49 15.48
N LEU A 145 22.41 -13.36 14.22
CA LEU A 145 21.85 -14.11 13.11
C LEU A 145 22.21 -15.58 13.34
N LYS A 146 21.22 -16.39 13.73
CA LYS A 146 21.34 -17.84 13.74
C LYS A 146 21.41 -18.30 12.29
N ASP A 147 22.62 -18.46 11.77
CA ASP A 147 22.86 -19.21 10.54
C ASP A 147 22.35 -20.65 10.75
N LYS A 148 21.20 -20.96 10.15
CA LYS A 148 20.78 -22.34 9.96
C LYS A 148 21.58 -22.91 8.80
N LYS A 149 22.64 -23.67 9.12
CA LYS A 149 23.26 -24.64 8.22
C LYS A 149 22.17 -25.55 7.64
N LYS A 150 22.11 -25.63 6.31
CA LYS A 150 21.53 -26.77 5.58
C LYS A 150 22.59 -27.87 5.58
N ASP A 151 22.29 -28.97 6.25
CA ASP A 151 22.76 -30.30 5.85
C ASP A 151 21.54 -31.04 5.25
#